data_AF-A0A1H9SR02-F1
#
_entry.id   AF-A0A1H9SR02-F1
#
_cell.length_a   1.000
_cell.length_b   1.000
_cell.length_c   1.000
_cell.angle_alpha   90.00
_cell.angle_beta   90.00
_cell.angle_gamma   90.00
#
_symmetry.space_group_name_H-M   'P 1'
#
loop_
_entity.id
_entity.type
_entity.pdbx_description
1 polymer ?
#
loop_
_entity_poly.entity_id
_entity_poly.type
_entity_poly.pdbx_seq_one_letter_code
_entity_poly.pdbx_strand_id
1 'polypeptide(L)'
;MYMGVIGLDVTFTDDMDEEWQSAMALLNQLFLAVLAVNGISIVLNTRTAGLDAACVWQNIPQGVMAASGFLGCDPLNSEDDFSYLEKILMLLPEKLIIYGKHDEKAEKQLDTMGIDYRVYTDFHRLCKEVHHG
;
A
#
# COMPACT_ATOMS: atom_id res chain seq x y z
N MET A 1 6.80 -23.07 5.80
CA MET A 1 5.67 -22.78 4.90
C MET A 1 5.46 -21.28 4.93
N TYR A 2 5.80 -20.57 3.86
CA TYR A 2 5.47 -19.14 3.77
C TYR A 2 3.97 -19.06 3.46
N MET A 3 3.17 -18.62 4.44
CA MET A 3 1.70 -18.69 4.37
C MET A 3 1.05 -17.54 3.60
N GLY A 4 1.84 -16.61 3.08
CA GLY A 4 1.38 -15.50 2.26
C GLY A 4 2.54 -14.60 1.86
N VAL A 5 2.31 -13.76 0.85
CA VAL A 5 3.29 -12.80 0.33
C VAL A 5 2.70 -11.41 0.39
N ILE A 6 3.50 -10.43 0.81
CA ILE A 6 3.20 -9.02 0.65
C ILE A 6 3.86 -8.56 -0.66
N GLY A 7 3.09 -8.10 -1.62
CA GLY A 7 3.58 -7.53 -2.87
C GLY A 7 2.58 -6.49 -3.37
N LEU A 8 2.94 -5.46 -4.12
CA LEU A 8 4.08 -5.40 -5.02
C LEU A 8 5.39 -5.12 -4.30
N ASP A 9 6.45 -5.78 -4.76
CA ASP A 9 7.77 -5.75 -4.10
C ASP A 9 8.77 -4.90 -4.90
N VAL A 10 8.65 -4.91 -6.23
CA VAL A 10 9.45 -4.01 -7.07
C VAL A 10 8.78 -2.65 -7.11
N THR A 11 9.31 -1.71 -6.33
CA THR A 11 8.88 -0.30 -6.37
C THR A 11 9.37 0.34 -7.67
N PHE A 12 8.47 1.03 -8.36
CA PHE A 12 8.82 2.00 -9.39
C PHE A 12 8.45 3.41 -8.93
N THR A 13 9.23 4.39 -9.35
CA THR A 13 9.21 5.78 -8.89
C THR A 13 9.03 6.75 -10.06
N ASP A 14 8.49 7.94 -9.78
CA ASP A 14 8.13 8.94 -10.82
C ASP A 14 9.35 9.46 -11.61
N ASP A 15 10.58 9.22 -11.13
CA ASP A 15 11.84 9.56 -11.81
C ASP A 15 12.31 8.47 -12.81
N MET A 16 11.59 7.36 -12.92
CA MET A 16 11.87 6.29 -13.90
C MET A 16 11.18 6.56 -15.25
N ASP A 17 11.80 6.11 -16.34
CA ASP A 17 11.18 6.17 -17.68
C ASP A 17 9.82 5.44 -17.71
N GLU A 18 8.85 5.97 -18.44
CA GLU A 18 7.47 5.43 -18.51
C GLU A 18 7.44 3.96 -18.99
N GLU A 19 8.27 3.62 -19.97
CA GLU A 19 8.40 2.23 -20.46
C GLU A 19 8.92 1.30 -19.37
N TRP A 20 9.83 1.80 -18.52
CA TRP A 20 10.40 1.04 -17.43
C TRP A 20 9.40 0.85 -16.28
N GLN A 21 8.63 1.89 -15.96
CA GLN A 21 7.51 1.80 -15.02
C GLN A 21 6.48 0.77 -15.49
N SER A 22 6.10 0.80 -16.77
CA SER A 22 5.17 -0.14 -17.38
C SER A 22 5.68 -1.59 -17.34
N ALA A 23 6.96 -1.80 -17.63
CA ALA A 23 7.59 -3.11 -17.56
C ALA A 23 7.59 -3.66 -16.11
N MET A 24 7.87 -2.80 -15.13
CA MET A 24 7.86 -3.18 -13.71
C MET A 24 6.45 -3.47 -13.19
N ALA A 25 5.47 -2.67 -13.58
CA ALA A 25 4.06 -2.91 -13.31
C ALA A 25 3.62 -4.30 -13.81
N LEU A 26 3.94 -4.63 -15.06
CA LEU A 26 3.61 -5.92 -15.66
C LEU A 26 4.32 -7.09 -14.96
N LEU A 27 5.61 -6.94 -14.65
CA LEU A 27 6.38 -7.98 -13.95
C LEU A 27 5.79 -8.29 -12.57
N ASN A 28 5.45 -7.24 -11.82
CA ASN A 28 4.78 -7.32 -10.53
C ASN A 28 3.44 -8.08 -10.64
N GLN A 29 2.62 -7.75 -11.63
CA GLN A 29 1.33 -8.42 -11.86
C GLN A 29 1.50 -9.90 -12.25
N LEU A 30 2.44 -10.21 -13.15
CA LEU A 30 2.74 -11.59 -13.54
C LEU A 30 3.22 -12.43 -12.36
N PHE A 31 4.09 -11.87 -11.52
CA PHE A 31 4.57 -12.54 -10.31
C PHE A 31 3.40 -12.84 -9.35
N LEU A 32 2.56 -11.85 -9.05
CA LEU A 32 1.38 -12.05 -8.22
C LEU A 32 0.42 -13.09 -8.82
N ALA A 33 0.19 -13.07 -10.13
CA ALA A 33 -0.69 -14.03 -10.80
C ALA A 33 -0.19 -15.48 -10.63
N VAL A 34 1.12 -15.71 -10.76
CA VAL A 34 1.72 -17.03 -10.52
C VAL A 34 1.50 -17.46 -9.08
N LEU A 35 1.70 -16.59 -8.10
CA LEU A 35 1.46 -16.91 -6.69
C LEU A 35 -0.02 -17.25 -6.42
N ALA A 36 -0.94 -16.43 -6.96
CA ALA A 36 -2.38 -16.60 -6.78
C ALA A 36 -2.89 -17.94 -7.35
N VAL A 37 -2.46 -18.30 -8.57
CA VAL A 37 -2.84 -19.58 -9.20
C VAL A 37 -2.34 -20.79 -8.42
N ASN A 38 -1.25 -20.64 -7.66
CA ASN A 38 -0.72 -21.68 -6.78
C ASN A 38 -1.33 -21.65 -5.36
N GLY A 39 -2.40 -20.88 -5.14
CA GLY A 39 -3.13 -20.83 -3.87
C GLY A 39 -2.39 -20.10 -2.75
N ILE A 40 -1.40 -19.26 -3.08
CA ILE A 40 -0.68 -18.45 -2.10
C ILE A 40 -1.48 -17.18 -1.83
N SER A 41 -1.77 -16.91 -0.56
CA SER A 41 -2.45 -15.68 -0.14
C SER A 41 -1.58 -14.45 -0.39
N ILE A 42 -2.17 -13.40 -0.93
CA ILE A 42 -1.47 -12.16 -1.30
C ILE A 42 -2.06 -11.01 -0.50
N VAL A 43 -1.18 -10.22 0.11
CA VAL A 43 -1.51 -8.90 0.68
C VAL A 43 -0.89 -7.85 -0.22
N LEU A 44 -1.69 -6.88 -0.64
CA LEU A 44 -1.28 -5.90 -1.63
C LEU A 44 -0.56 -4.71 -1.04
N ASN A 45 0.73 -4.59 -1.32
CA ASN A 45 1.51 -3.42 -0.98
C ASN A 45 1.17 -2.25 -1.91
N THR A 46 0.76 -1.12 -1.33
CA THR A 46 0.41 0.11 -2.05
C THR A 46 1.62 1.02 -2.29
N ARG A 47 2.85 0.53 -2.06
CA ARG A 47 4.13 1.21 -2.38
C ARG A 47 4.46 1.11 -3.87
N THR A 48 3.62 1.69 -4.71
CA THR A 48 4.03 2.05 -6.07
C THR A 48 3.82 3.55 -6.24
N ALA A 49 4.76 4.21 -6.94
CA ALA A 49 4.66 5.62 -7.20
C ALA A 49 3.71 5.90 -8.38
N GLY A 50 3.12 7.08 -8.36
CA GLY A 50 2.40 7.65 -9.49
C GLY A 50 0.93 7.27 -9.64
N LEU A 51 0.15 8.23 -10.15
CA LEU A 51 -1.21 8.03 -10.67
C LEU A 51 -1.23 7.07 -11.88
N ASP A 52 -0.10 6.94 -12.59
CA ASP A 52 0.07 6.03 -13.73
C ASP A 52 0.00 4.54 -13.33
N ALA A 53 0.16 4.23 -12.04
CA ALA A 53 -0.08 2.90 -11.50
C ALA A 53 -1.59 2.53 -11.44
N ALA A 54 -2.52 3.41 -11.85
CA ALA A 54 -3.95 3.11 -11.86
C ALA A 54 -4.28 1.82 -12.64
N CYS A 55 -3.58 1.56 -13.75
CA CYS A 55 -3.72 0.32 -14.51
C CYS A 55 -3.36 -0.92 -13.69
N VAL A 56 -2.46 -0.79 -12.72
CA VAL A 56 -2.06 -1.87 -11.82
C VAL A 56 -3.21 -2.23 -10.87
N TRP A 57 -3.81 -1.19 -10.28
CA TRP A 57 -4.87 -1.33 -9.29
C TRP A 57 -6.17 -1.86 -9.89
N GLN A 58 -6.48 -1.49 -11.14
CA GLN A 58 -7.70 -1.94 -11.82
C GLN A 58 -7.70 -3.44 -12.16
N ASN A 59 -6.53 -4.05 -12.33
CA ASN A 59 -6.43 -5.48 -12.63
C ASN A 59 -6.49 -6.37 -11.38
N ILE A 60 -6.57 -5.76 -10.21
CA ILE A 60 -6.60 -6.47 -8.94
C ILE A 60 -8.06 -6.70 -8.53
N PRO A 61 -8.42 -7.92 -8.09
CA PRO A 61 -9.74 -8.16 -7.53
C PRO A 61 -10.03 -7.29 -6.31
N GLN A 62 -11.24 -6.75 -6.23
CA GLN A 62 -11.70 -6.03 -5.04
C GLN A 62 -11.76 -6.96 -3.82
N GLY A 63 -11.61 -6.38 -2.63
CA GLY A 63 -11.65 -7.12 -1.37
C GLY A 63 -10.35 -7.84 -1.03
N VAL A 64 -9.29 -7.72 -1.83
CA VAL A 64 -7.97 -8.23 -1.44
C VAL A 64 -7.41 -7.37 -0.31
N MET A 65 -6.86 -8.01 0.73
CA MET A 65 -6.19 -7.32 1.82
C MET A 65 -5.05 -6.46 1.29
N ALA A 66 -4.92 -5.23 1.79
CA ALA A 66 -3.87 -4.31 1.37
C ALA A 66 -2.97 -3.91 2.54
N ALA A 67 -1.73 -3.53 2.23
CA ALA A 67 -0.76 -2.98 3.15
C ALA A 67 -0.22 -1.66 2.58
N SER A 68 -0.23 -0.61 3.38
CA SER A 68 0.28 0.71 3.03
C SER A 68 1.33 1.15 4.03
N GLY A 69 2.47 1.60 3.52
CA GLY A 69 3.58 2.07 4.34
C GLY A 69 3.74 3.58 4.25
N PHE A 70 3.69 4.28 5.38
CA PHE A 70 4.15 5.68 5.51
C PHE A 70 5.66 5.75 5.85
N LEU A 71 6.40 4.67 5.59
CA LEU A 71 7.84 4.61 5.86
C LEU A 71 8.60 5.51 4.89
N GLY A 72 8.98 6.69 5.35
CA GLY A 72 9.76 7.68 4.60
C GLY A 72 8.92 8.67 3.78
N CYS A 73 7.60 8.49 3.74
CA CYS A 73 6.69 9.48 3.18
C CYS A 73 6.37 10.55 4.22
N ASP A 74 6.23 11.79 3.78
CA ASP A 74 5.65 12.83 4.60
C ASP A 74 4.14 12.60 4.74
N PRO A 75 3.55 12.97 5.89
CA PRO A 75 2.09 13.00 6.03
C PRO A 75 1.45 13.86 4.94
N LEU A 76 0.17 13.61 4.65
CA LEU A 76 -0.59 14.42 3.71
C LEU A 76 -0.44 15.92 4.01
N ASN A 77 -0.24 16.71 2.96
CA ASN A 77 0.00 18.14 3.11
C ASN A 77 -1.25 18.88 3.63
N SER A 78 -2.45 18.48 3.18
CA SER A 78 -3.73 19.06 3.58
C SER A 78 -4.81 17.99 3.78
N GLU A 79 -5.92 18.34 4.45
CA GLU A 79 -7.09 17.44 4.56
C GLU A 79 -7.81 17.23 3.21
N ASP A 80 -7.61 18.15 2.26
CA ASP A 80 -8.17 18.11 0.91
C ASP A 80 -7.29 17.33 -0.08
N ASP A 81 -6.16 16.79 0.36
CA ASP A 81 -5.33 15.90 -0.43
C ASP A 81 -5.92 14.48 -0.40
N PHE A 82 -6.64 14.12 -1.46
CA PHE A 82 -7.30 12.81 -1.58
C PHE A 82 -6.47 11.77 -2.34
N SER A 83 -5.24 12.08 -2.74
CA SER A 83 -4.41 11.19 -3.58
C SER A 83 -4.21 9.81 -2.95
N TYR A 84 -4.00 9.76 -1.64
CA TYR A 84 -3.90 8.52 -0.90
C TYR A 84 -5.24 7.76 -0.85
N LEU A 85 -6.33 8.46 -0.51
CA LEU A 85 -7.66 7.87 -0.40
C LEU A 85 -8.13 7.29 -1.74
N GLU A 86 -7.95 8.01 -2.84
CA GLU A 86 -8.32 7.56 -4.19
C GLU A 86 -7.67 6.21 -4.52
N LYS A 87 -6.38 6.06 -4.22
CA LYS A 87 -5.65 4.79 -4.39
C LYS A 87 -6.28 3.65 -3.59
N ILE A 88 -6.63 3.89 -2.32
CA ILE A 88 -7.25 2.87 -1.46
C ILE A 88 -8.66 2.52 -1.97
N LEU A 89 -9.42 3.51 -2.44
CA LEU A 89 -10.77 3.31 -2.98
C LEU A 89 -10.78 2.57 -4.32
N MET A 90 -9.70 2.59 -5.10
CA MET A 90 -9.59 1.75 -6.29
C MET A 90 -9.49 0.26 -5.93
N LEU A 91 -8.85 -0.06 -4.81
CA LEU A 91 -8.67 -1.44 -4.34
C LEU A 91 -9.90 -1.97 -3.59
N LEU A 92 -10.62 -1.10 -2.87
CA LEU A 92 -11.67 -1.47 -1.91
C LEU A 92 -11.26 -2.69 -1.07
N PRO A 93 -10.17 -2.58 -0.28
CA PRO A 93 -9.63 -3.73 0.43
C PRO A 93 -10.62 -4.20 1.51
N GLU A 94 -10.68 -5.52 1.75
CA GLU A 94 -11.43 -6.06 2.89
C GLU A 94 -10.87 -5.57 4.23
N LYS A 95 -9.55 -5.34 4.25
CA LYS A 95 -8.78 -4.85 5.38
C LYS A 95 -7.51 -4.16 4.89
N LEU A 96 -7.22 -3.00 5.45
CA LEU A 96 -6.01 -2.23 5.18
C LEU A 96 -5.05 -2.29 6.39
N ILE A 97 -3.83 -2.72 6.15
CA ILE A 97 -2.75 -2.68 7.14
C ILE A 97 -1.96 -1.41 6.88
N ILE A 98 -1.80 -0.56 7.88
CA ILE A 98 -0.96 0.63 7.80
C ILE A 98 0.29 0.38 8.64
N TYR A 99 1.48 0.62 8.09
CA TYR A 99 2.72 0.51 8.84
C TYR A 99 3.58 1.78 8.71
N GLY A 100 4.20 2.20 9.81
CA GLY A 100 5.06 3.38 9.84
C GLY A 100 4.58 4.48 10.78
N LYS A 101 4.63 5.74 10.33
CA LYS A 101 4.16 6.89 11.10
C LYS A 101 2.63 7.02 10.97
N HIS A 102 2.01 7.57 12.02
CA HIS A 102 0.63 8.03 11.95
C HIS A 102 0.49 9.21 11.01
N ASP A 103 -0.61 9.22 10.26
CA ASP A 103 -1.05 10.34 9.44
C ASP A 103 -2.53 10.57 9.74
N GLU A 104 -2.78 11.46 10.70
CA GLU A 104 -4.14 11.74 11.20
C GLU A 104 -5.09 12.20 10.09
N LYS A 105 -4.58 12.87 9.04
CA LYS A 105 -5.41 13.34 7.93
C LYS A 105 -5.85 12.17 7.06
N ALA A 106 -4.92 11.29 6.71
CA ALA A 106 -5.23 10.07 5.96
C ALA A 106 -6.14 9.13 6.77
N GLU A 107 -5.86 8.95 8.07
CA GLU A 107 -6.66 8.13 8.98
C GLU A 107 -8.10 8.66 9.10
N LYS A 108 -8.29 9.98 9.25
CA LYS A 108 -9.61 10.63 9.26
C LYS A 108 -10.38 10.43 7.95
N GLN A 109 -9.69 10.51 6.81
CA GLN A 109 -10.29 10.24 5.50
C GLN A 109 -10.76 8.78 5.39
N LEU A 110 -9.95 7.82 5.85
CA LEU A 110 -10.31 6.40 5.87
C LEU A 110 -11.49 6.11 6.80
N ASP A 111 -11.50 6.70 8.00
CA ASP A 111 -12.60 6.58 8.96
C ASP A 111 -13.91 7.09 8.37
N THR A 112 -13.86 8.24 7.67
CA THR A 112 -15.04 8.85 7.04
C THR A 112 -15.63 7.96 5.95
N MET A 113 -14.78 7.20 5.25
CA MET A 113 -15.19 6.27 4.19
C MET A 113 -15.53 4.87 4.72
N GLY A 114 -15.38 4.62 6.03
CA GLY A 114 -15.69 3.33 6.65
C GLY A 114 -14.73 2.21 6.25
N ILE A 115 -13.47 2.53 5.92
CA ILE A 115 -12.46 1.53 5.58
C ILE A 115 -11.98 0.83 6.86
N ASP A 116 -12.00 -0.51 6.89
CA ASP A 116 -11.38 -1.28 8.00
C ASP A 116 -9.86 -1.22 7.87
N TYR A 117 -9.20 -0.49 8.76
CA TYR A 117 -7.74 -0.45 8.81
C TYR A 117 -7.17 -0.69 10.20
N ARG A 118 -5.91 -1.10 10.24
CA ARG A 118 -5.13 -1.23 11.47
C ARG A 118 -3.73 -0.66 11.29
N VAL A 119 -3.36 0.25 12.18
CA VAL A 119 -2.01 0.83 12.22
C VAL A 119 -1.07 -0.04 13.06
N TYR A 120 0.11 -0.29 12.53
CA TYR A 120 1.23 -0.96 13.19
C TYR A 120 2.42 0.00 13.24
N THR A 121 2.77 0.41 14.46
CA THR A 121 3.88 1.32 14.70
C THR A 121 5.22 0.65 14.37
N ASP A 122 6.13 1.37 13.71
CA ASP A 122 7.47 0.87 13.41
C ASP A 122 8.24 0.53 14.71
N PHE A 123 8.90 -0.63 14.71
CA PHE A 123 9.75 -1.13 15.79
C PHE A 123 10.83 -0.11 16.21
N HIS A 124 11.42 0.62 15.27
CA HIS A 124 12.40 1.67 15.60
C HIS A 124 11.81 2.79 16.46
N ARG A 125 10.53 3.09 16.27
CA ARG A 125 9.82 4.12 17.04
C ARG A 125 9.39 3.58 18.40
N LEU A 126 8.88 2.34 18.44
CA LEU A 126 8.58 1.63 19.68
C LEU A 126 9.80 1.57 20.61
N CYS A 127 10.98 1.26 20.09
CA CYS A 127 12.20 1.25 20.91
C CYS A 127 12.59 2.64 21.47
N LYS A 128 12.37 3.71 20.71
CA LYS A 128 12.66 5.08 21.18
C LYS A 128 11.68 5.55 22.26
N GLU A 129 10.42 5.16 22.15
CA GLU A 129 9.39 5.50 23.15
C GLU A 129 9.62 4.76 24.48
N VAL A 130 10.09 3.50 24.42
CA VAL A 130 10.41 2.69 25.62
C VAL A 130 11.65 3.19 26.37
N HIS A 131 12.60 3.84 25.69
CA HIS A 131 13.82 4.37 26.32
C HIS A 131 13.65 5.76 26.96
N HIS A 132 12.49 6.38 26.84
CA HIS A 132 12.16 7.67 27.46
C HIS A 132 11.02 7.58 28.50
N GLY A 133 10.64 6.36 28.91
CA GLY A 133 9.70 6.09 30.01
C GLY A 133 10.40 5.72 31.31
#